data_AF-A0A7K2C958-F1
#
_entry.id   AF-A0A7K2C958-F1
#
_cell.length_a   1.000
_cell.length_b   1.000
_cell.length_c   1.000
_cell.angle_alpha   90.00
_cell.angle_beta   90.00
_cell.angle_gamma   90.00
#
_symmetry.space_group_name_H-M   'P 1'
#
loop_
_entity.id
_entity.type
_entity.pdbx_description
1 polymer ?
#
loop_
_entity_poly.entity_id
_entity_poly.type
_entity_poly.pdbx_seq_one_letter_code
_entity_poly.pdbx_strand_id
1 'polypeptide(L)'
;MVGVNPIKSVAVYMQTEQGLEHTATLAPEGVTDDLLFGASIAIAGNGSVCVGAPGANEGAGAVYHFVNHEGNWHGDVILSGDHESINATGLGTLVKSVGDDFVLAAGP
;
A
#
# COMPACT_ATOMS: atom_id res chain seq x y z
N MET A 1 10.99 -24.68 -0.25
CA MET A 1 10.49 -23.47 -0.92
C MET A 1 9.30 -23.00 -0.09
N VAL A 2 9.48 -21.94 0.68
CA VAL A 2 8.43 -21.44 1.59
C VAL A 2 7.41 -20.71 0.74
N GLY A 3 6.15 -21.16 0.80
CA GLY A 3 5.06 -20.58 0.02
C GLY A 3 4.88 -19.12 0.37
N VAL A 4 4.99 -18.26 -0.63
CA VAL A 4 4.46 -16.89 -0.57
C VAL A 4 2.97 -17.00 -0.24
N ASN A 5 2.56 -16.44 0.90
CA ASN A 5 1.15 -16.41 1.29
C ASN A 5 0.43 -15.42 0.33
N PRO A 6 -0.44 -15.89 -0.59
CA PRO A 6 -0.81 -15.12 -1.79
C PRO A 6 -1.87 -14.02 -1.56
N ILE A 7 -2.09 -13.56 -0.34
CA ILE A 7 -3.19 -12.63 0.01
C ILE A 7 -2.76 -11.31 0.67
N LYS A 8 -1.45 -10.99 0.69
CA LYS A 8 -0.95 -9.81 1.44
C LYS A 8 0.15 -9.03 0.73
N SER A 9 0.04 -8.91 -0.58
CA SER A 9 1.01 -8.17 -1.35
C SER A 9 0.40 -7.51 -2.58
N VAL A 10 1.05 -6.46 -3.05
CA VAL A 10 0.76 -5.83 -4.33
C VAL A 10 1.87 -6.21 -5.30
N ALA A 11 1.53 -6.90 -6.38
CA ALA A 11 2.48 -7.25 -7.43
C ALA A 11 2.58 -6.10 -8.45
N VAL A 12 3.80 -5.72 -8.80
CA VAL A 12 4.11 -4.68 -9.78
C VAL A 12 4.56 -5.36 -11.07
N TYR A 13 3.89 -5.04 -12.18
CA TYR A 13 4.22 -5.52 -13.51
C TYR A 13 4.60 -4.38 -14.43
N MET A 14 5.54 -4.63 -15.34
CA MET A 14 5.92 -3.72 -16.42
C MET A 14 5.52 -4.31 -17.76
N GLN A 15 4.91 -3.51 -18.63
CA GLN A 15 4.61 -3.92 -20.00
C GLN A 15 5.88 -3.83 -20.84
N THR A 16 6.27 -4.96 -21.43
CA THR A 16 7.36 -5.09 -22.41
C THR A 16 6.80 -5.49 -23.77
N GLU A 17 7.68 -5.65 -24.76
CA GLU A 17 7.31 -6.21 -26.07
C GLU A 17 6.90 -7.69 -25.96
N GLN A 18 7.43 -8.42 -24.98
CA GLN A 18 7.09 -9.83 -24.73
C GLN A 18 5.83 -10.03 -23.85
N GLY A 19 5.35 -8.98 -23.19
CA GLY A 19 4.14 -9.04 -22.36
C GLY A 19 4.30 -8.32 -21.02
N LEU A 20 3.46 -8.67 -20.04
CA LEU A 20 3.63 -8.18 -18.67
C LEU A 20 4.70 -9.00 -17.96
N GLU A 21 5.73 -8.31 -17.48
CA GLU A 21 6.81 -8.90 -16.69
C GLU A 21 6.67 -8.48 -15.22
N HIS A 22 6.77 -9.46 -14.32
CA HIS A 22 6.78 -9.19 -12.88
C HIS A 22 8.09 -8.48 -12.51
N THR A 23 7.99 -7.35 -11.82
CA THR A 23 9.15 -6.52 -11.45
C THR A 23 9.34 -6.39 -9.95
N ALA A 24 8.27 -6.42 -9.17
CA ALA A 24 8.35 -6.33 -7.72
C ALA A 24 7.11 -6.89 -7.02
N THR A 25 7.27 -7.18 -5.74
CA THR A 25 6.17 -7.51 -4.82
C THR A 25 6.29 -6.56 -3.63
N LEU A 26 5.30 -5.70 -3.45
CA LEU A 26 5.21 -4.76 -2.35
C LEU A 26 4.47 -5.42 -1.20
N ALA A 27 5.05 -5.36 0.00
CA ALA A 27 4.44 -5.83 1.22
C ALA A 27 4.89 -4.94 2.39
N PRO A 28 4.04 -4.73 3.40
CA PRO A 28 4.42 -4.01 4.60
C PRO A 28 5.40 -4.84 5.44
N GLU A 29 6.42 -4.19 6.00
CA GLU A 29 7.39 -4.88 6.86
C GLU A 29 6.82 -5.12 8.27
N GLY A 30 7.04 -6.33 8.82
CA GLY A 30 6.82 -6.59 10.24
C GLY A 30 5.37 -6.74 10.71
N VAL A 31 4.39 -6.91 9.81
CA VAL A 31 2.96 -6.88 10.19
C VAL A 31 2.25 -8.24 10.01
N THR A 32 1.36 -8.56 10.96
CA THR A 32 0.67 -9.85 11.15
C THR A 32 -0.65 -10.00 10.35
N ASP A 33 -1.46 -11.02 10.68
CA ASP A 33 -2.69 -11.38 9.98
C ASP A 33 -3.76 -10.27 9.87
N ASP A 34 -4.52 -10.34 8.78
CA ASP A 34 -5.75 -9.57 8.47
C ASP A 34 -5.65 -8.04 8.25
N LEU A 35 -4.59 -7.57 7.58
CA LEU A 35 -4.43 -6.14 7.26
C LEU A 35 -5.35 -5.63 6.16
N LEU A 36 -5.92 -6.52 5.36
CA LEU A 36 -6.57 -6.16 4.09
C LEU A 36 -5.65 -5.28 3.21
N PHE A 37 -4.33 -5.50 3.27
CA PHE A 37 -3.35 -4.76 2.48
C PHE A 37 -3.61 -4.93 0.98
N GLY A 38 -3.69 -3.83 0.25
CA GLY A 38 -4.08 -3.84 -1.16
C GLY A 38 -5.58 -3.62 -1.38
N ALA A 39 -6.37 -3.36 -0.32
CA ALA A 39 -7.79 -3.02 -0.45
C ALA A 39 -8.03 -1.78 -1.34
N SER A 40 -7.06 -0.85 -1.36
CA SER A 40 -7.03 0.25 -2.30
C SER A 40 -5.59 0.59 -2.70
N ILE A 41 -5.43 1.08 -3.94
CA ILE A 41 -4.12 1.45 -4.50
C ILE A 41 -4.27 2.78 -5.23
N ALA A 42 -3.35 3.71 -5.00
CA ALA A 42 -3.20 4.92 -5.78
C ALA A 42 -1.75 5.10 -6.24
N ILE A 43 -1.58 5.66 -7.43
CA ILE A 43 -0.26 5.95 -8.01
C ILE A 43 -0.16 7.46 -8.17
N ALA A 44 0.86 8.07 -7.59
CA ALA A 44 1.14 9.50 -7.73
C ALA A 44 1.84 9.80 -9.06
N GLY A 45 1.86 11.06 -9.48
CA GLY A 45 2.48 11.47 -10.75
C GLY A 45 3.98 11.17 -10.82
N ASN A 46 4.67 11.20 -9.66
CA ASN A 46 6.05 10.79 -9.49
C ASN A 46 6.29 9.26 -9.53
N GLY A 47 5.25 8.45 -9.73
CA GLY A 47 5.33 6.99 -9.81
C GLY A 47 5.37 6.26 -8.47
N SER A 48 5.27 6.98 -7.34
CA SER A 48 5.12 6.34 -6.03
C SER A 48 3.73 5.74 -5.84
N VAL A 49 3.63 4.70 -5.01
CA VAL A 49 2.42 3.90 -4.83
C VAL A 49 1.95 3.98 -3.40
N CYS A 50 0.69 4.37 -3.18
CA CYS A 50 0.06 4.30 -1.88
C CYS A 50 -0.89 3.10 -1.83
N VAL A 51 -0.81 2.33 -0.76
CA VAL A 51 -1.59 1.10 -0.56
C VAL A 51 -2.34 1.18 0.75
N GLY A 52 -3.65 1.05 0.68
CA GLY A 52 -4.52 1.01 1.85
C GLY A 52 -4.58 -0.39 2.48
N ALA A 53 -4.71 -0.40 3.81
CA ALA A 53 -4.81 -1.59 4.64
C ALA A 53 -5.80 -1.35 5.78
N PRO A 54 -7.12 -1.35 5.51
CA PRO A 54 -8.13 -0.99 6.51
C PRO A 54 -8.23 -1.95 7.69
N GLY A 55 -7.69 -3.17 7.59
CA GLY A 55 -7.63 -4.13 8.69
C GLY A 55 -6.42 -3.93 9.62
N ALA A 56 -5.47 -3.06 9.26
CA ALA A 56 -4.31 -2.78 10.11
C ALA A 56 -4.71 -2.18 11.46
N ASN A 57 -3.85 -2.33 12.47
CA ASN A 57 -4.02 -1.75 13.81
C ASN A 57 -5.40 -2.03 14.41
N GLU A 58 -5.76 -3.31 14.49
CA GLU A 58 -7.04 -3.77 15.06
C GLU A 58 -8.28 -3.14 14.36
N GLY A 59 -8.16 -2.82 13.06
CA GLY A 59 -9.22 -2.22 12.26
C GLY A 59 -9.26 -0.69 12.28
N ALA A 60 -8.31 -0.01 12.92
CA ALA A 60 -8.13 1.43 12.75
C ALA A 60 -7.68 1.77 11.30
N GLY A 61 -6.95 0.84 10.69
CA GLY A 61 -6.46 0.93 9.33
C GLY A 61 -5.14 1.69 9.20
N ALA A 62 -4.52 1.55 8.02
CA ALA A 62 -3.26 2.21 7.68
C ALA A 62 -3.16 2.48 6.17
N VAL A 63 -2.30 3.43 5.82
CA VAL A 63 -1.84 3.64 4.45
C VAL A 63 -0.31 3.56 4.40
N TYR A 64 0.16 2.70 3.50
CA TYR A 64 1.58 2.48 3.23
C TYR A 64 1.96 3.22 1.95
N HIS A 65 3.14 3.82 1.93
CA HIS A 65 3.70 4.52 0.77
C HIS A 65 4.94 3.79 0.31
N PHE A 66 4.98 3.46 -0.98
CA PHE A 66 6.08 2.78 -1.62
C PHE A 66 6.73 3.68 -2.67
N VAL A 67 8.06 3.81 -2.60
CA VAL A 67 8.86 4.55 -3.56
C VAL A 67 9.84 3.61 -4.23
N ASN A 68 9.96 3.72 -5.55
CA ASN A 68 10.92 2.98 -6.34
C ASN A 68 12.18 3.82 -6.57
N HIS A 69 13.31 3.34 -6.07
CA HIS A 69 14.62 3.88 -6.37
C HIS A 69 15.40 2.87 -7.22
N GLU A 70 15.42 3.10 -8.54
CA GLU A 70 16.20 2.31 -9.52
C GLU A 70 15.92 0.79 -9.47
N GLY A 71 14.64 0.42 -9.30
CA GLY A 71 14.18 -0.97 -9.20
C GLY A 71 14.04 -1.47 -7.77
N ASN A 72 14.51 -0.71 -6.77
CA ASN A 72 14.42 -1.08 -5.36
C ASN A 72 13.24 -0.34 -4.71
N TRP A 73 12.20 -1.10 -4.38
CA TRP A 73 11.03 -0.57 -3.70
C TRP A 73 11.24 -0.54 -2.19
N HIS A 74 10.98 0.62 -1.59
CA HIS A 74 10.99 0.84 -0.14
C HIS A 74 9.59 1.25 0.29
N GLY A 75 9.10 0.71 1.39
CA GLY A 75 7.75 0.94 1.89
C GLY A 75 7.74 1.42 3.33
N ASP A 76 7.03 2.52 3.59
CA ASP A 76 6.84 3.08 4.93
C ASP A 76 5.35 3.24 5.26
N VAL A 77 4.99 3.16 6.53
CA VAL A 77 3.67 3.61 7.01
C VAL A 77 3.69 5.14 7.04
N ILE A 78 2.80 5.76 6.27
CA ILE A 78 2.67 7.23 6.25
C ILE A 78 1.48 7.73 7.05
N LEU A 79 0.45 6.89 7.24
CA LEU A 79 -0.73 7.20 8.03
C LEU A 79 -1.21 5.95 8.75
N SER A 80 -1.49 6.11 10.04
CA SER A 80 -1.99 5.06 10.93
C SER A 80 -3.23 5.58 11.64
N GLY A 81 -4.33 4.81 11.61
CA GLY A 81 -5.62 5.21 12.19
C GLY A 81 -5.66 5.26 13.72
N ASP A 82 -4.58 4.84 14.38
CA ASP A 82 -4.36 4.94 15.84
C ASP A 82 -3.49 6.16 16.22
N HIS A 83 -3.06 6.96 15.24
CA HIS A 83 -2.29 8.17 15.50
C HIS A 83 -3.17 9.23 16.17
N GLU A 84 -2.63 9.97 17.14
CA GLU A 84 -3.38 10.91 18.01
C GLU A 84 -4.21 11.97 17.25
N SER A 85 -3.84 12.26 16.00
CA SER A 85 -4.52 13.24 15.13
C SER A 85 -5.59 12.64 14.23
N ILE A 86 -5.75 11.31 14.22
CA ILE A 86 -6.64 10.57 13.33
C ILE A 86 -7.43 9.58 14.19
N ASN A 87 -8.67 9.93 14.58
CA ASN A 87 -9.62 8.95 15.10
C ASN A 87 -10.43 8.40 13.92
N ALA A 88 -9.84 7.47 13.17
CA ALA A 88 -10.49 6.83 12.03
C ALA A 88 -10.53 5.32 12.21
N THR A 89 -11.63 4.71 11.81
CA THR A 89 -11.75 3.26 11.62
C THR A 89 -11.68 2.94 10.14
N GLY A 90 -11.02 1.84 9.77
CA GLY A 90 -10.88 1.39 8.39
C GLY A 90 -10.16 2.37 7.48
N LEU A 91 -9.23 3.17 8.00
CA LEU A 91 -8.39 4.06 7.21
C LEU A 91 -7.69 3.26 6.08
N GLY A 92 -7.73 3.79 4.86
CA GLY A 92 -7.17 3.09 3.69
C GLY A 92 -8.18 2.20 2.97
N THR A 93 -9.45 2.21 3.36
CA THR A 93 -10.55 1.65 2.55
C THR A 93 -10.58 2.29 1.16
N LEU A 94 -10.36 3.61 1.09
CA LEU A 94 -10.17 4.33 -0.16
C LEU A 94 -8.91 5.18 -0.08
N VAL A 95 -8.08 5.09 -1.11
CA VAL A 95 -6.88 5.89 -1.28
C VAL A 95 -6.90 6.53 -2.68
N LYS A 96 -6.62 7.83 -2.75
CA LYS A 96 -6.44 8.59 -4.00
C LYS A 96 -5.22 9.48 -3.91
N SER A 97 -4.41 9.51 -4.96
CA SER A 97 -3.35 10.50 -5.14
C SER A 97 -3.93 11.77 -5.79
N VAL A 98 -3.43 12.93 -5.36
CA VAL A 98 -3.72 14.23 -5.96
C VAL A 98 -2.39 14.93 -6.22
N GLY A 99 -2.00 15.01 -7.50
CA GLY A 99 -0.66 15.48 -7.87
C GLY A 99 0.43 14.52 -7.40
N ASP A 100 1.60 15.08 -7.06
CA ASP A 100 2.76 14.31 -6.62
C ASP A 100 2.82 14.10 -5.09
N ASP A 101 2.11 14.93 -4.32
CA ASP A 101 2.36 15.10 -2.88
C ASP A 101 1.17 14.73 -1.98
N PHE A 102 -0.06 14.69 -2.50
CA PHE A 102 -1.24 14.51 -1.66
C PHE A 102 -1.85 13.13 -1.80
N VAL A 103 -2.23 12.56 -0.66
CA VAL A 103 -3.00 11.31 -0.56
C VAL A 103 -4.26 11.57 0.24
N LEU A 104 -5.42 11.29 -0.35
CA LEU A 104 -6.69 11.25 0.35
C LEU A 104 -6.95 9.82 0.80
N ALA A 105 -7.06 9.61 2.10
CA ALA A 105 -7.34 8.31 2.71
C ALA A 105 -8.61 8.40 3.55
N ALA A 106 -9.55 7.48 3.34
CA ALA A 106 -10.81 7.45 4.07
C ALA A 106 -11.12 6.05 4.59
N GLY A 107 -11.91 6.00 5.66
CA GLY A 107 -12.53 4.80 6.19
C GLY A 107 -14.07 4.92 6.19
N PRO A 108 -14.79 3.81 6.43
CA PRO A 108 -16.24 3.76 6.53
C PRO A 108 -16.79 4.52 7.74
#